data_AF-A0A378YVZ6-F1
#
_entry.id   AF-A0A378YVZ6-F1
#
_cell.length_a   1.000
_cell.length_b   1.000
_cell.length_c   1.000
_cell.angle_alpha   90.00
_cell.angle_beta   90.00
_cell.angle_gamma   90.00
#
_symmetry.space_group_name_H-M   'P 1'
#
loop_
_entity.id
_entity.type
_entity.pdbx_description
1 polymer ?
#
loop_
_entity_poly.entity_id
_entity_poly.type
_entity_poly.pdbx_seq_one_letter_code
_entity_poly.pdbx_strand_id
1 'polypeptide(L)'
;MTASPNMSEPQRITDIVERWRRAEATGDSESLDALLADDFLGIGPMGWMRTKAQWLDKYRTGAVRNDAFELSDLHCRPLGSATLVVAHQSQRGVNGSADTSGEFRFSLTVAGERIRSIHVTRIIPPR
;
A
#
# COMPACT_ATOMS: atom_id res chain seq x y z
N MET A 1 -15.38 -21.62 -25.27
CA MET A 1 -14.60 -21.16 -24.08
C MET A 1 -13.82 -19.93 -24.52
N THR A 2 -14.35 -18.74 -24.30
CA THR A 2 -13.64 -17.49 -24.58
C THR A 2 -12.61 -17.28 -23.48
N ALA A 3 -11.32 -17.40 -23.81
CA ALA A 3 -10.27 -16.99 -22.91
C ALA A 3 -10.48 -15.51 -22.56
N SER A 4 -10.66 -15.21 -21.27
CA SER A 4 -10.63 -13.83 -20.79
C SER A 4 -9.33 -13.18 -21.27
N PRO A 5 -9.36 -11.93 -21.76
CA PRO A 5 -8.15 -11.27 -22.26
C PRO A 5 -7.11 -11.23 -21.13
N ASN A 6 -5.91 -11.75 -21.41
CA ASN A 6 -4.82 -11.78 -20.44
C ASN A 6 -4.39 -10.33 -20.17
N MET A 7 -4.42 -9.90 -18.91
CA MET A 7 -4.15 -8.52 -18.51
C MET A 7 -2.67 -8.15 -18.77
N SER A 8 -2.42 -6.97 -19.35
CA SER A 8 -1.05 -6.49 -19.56
C SER A 8 -0.34 -6.24 -18.21
N GLU A 9 0.98 -6.30 -18.17
CA GLU A 9 1.73 -6.09 -16.93
C GLU A 9 1.43 -4.74 -16.24
N PRO A 10 1.38 -3.58 -16.94
CA PRO A 10 1.00 -2.32 -16.31
C PRO A 10 -0.42 -2.34 -15.71
N GLN A 11 -1.36 -2.99 -16.38
CA GLN A 11 -2.72 -3.16 -15.86
C GLN A 11 -2.73 -4.07 -14.62
N ARG A 12 -1.95 -5.16 -14.62
CA ARG A 12 -1.81 -6.06 -13.47
C ARG A 12 -1.24 -5.33 -12.25
N ILE A 13 -0.18 -4.54 -12.43
CA ILE A 13 0.40 -3.75 -11.35
C ILE A 13 -0.61 -2.74 -10.80
N THR A 14 -1.33 -2.04 -11.67
CA THR A 14 -2.35 -1.06 -11.26
C THR A 14 -3.50 -1.72 -10.50
N ASP A 15 -3.94 -2.91 -10.92
CA ASP A 15 -4.96 -3.70 -10.22
C ASP A 15 -4.50 -4.15 -8.81
N ILE A 16 -3.27 -4.65 -8.68
CA ILE A 16 -2.69 -5.01 -7.38
C ILE A 16 -2.68 -3.81 -6.44
N VAL A 17 -2.25 -2.64 -6.94
CA VAL A 17 -2.17 -1.40 -6.15
C VAL A 17 -3.56 -0.92 -5.74
N GLU A 18 -4.56 -0.98 -6.62
CA GLU A 18 -5.94 -0.61 -6.29
C GLU A 18 -6.57 -1.57 -5.27
N ARG A 19 -6.36 -2.88 -5.40
CA ARG A 19 -6.81 -3.85 -4.39
C ARG A 19 -6.16 -3.59 -3.04
N TRP A 20 -4.85 -3.31 -3.03
CA TRP A 20 -4.14 -2.94 -1.80
C TRP A 20 -4.69 -1.66 -1.18
N ARG A 21 -4.86 -0.60 -1.98
CA ARG A 21 -5.43 0.67 -1.53
C ARG A 21 -6.78 0.46 -0.85
N ARG A 22 -7.67 -0.29 -1.50
CA ARG A 22 -9.00 -0.58 -0.97
C ARG A 22 -8.92 -1.32 0.36
N ALA A 23 -8.03 -2.31 0.45
CA ALA A 23 -7.86 -3.08 1.67
C ALA A 23 -7.27 -2.24 2.82
N GLU A 24 -6.32 -1.33 2.57
CA GLU A 24 -5.87 -0.35 3.58
C GLU A 24 -7.01 0.61 3.95
N ALA A 25 -7.81 1.07 2.98
CA ALA A 25 -8.91 2.00 3.22
C ALA A 25 -10.00 1.40 4.12
N THR A 26 -10.35 0.13 3.91
CA THR A 26 -11.41 -0.56 4.67
C THR A 26 -10.90 -1.32 5.89
N GLY A 27 -9.58 -1.37 6.11
CA GLY A 27 -8.97 -2.19 7.15
C GLY A 27 -9.14 -3.70 6.93
N ASP A 28 -9.30 -4.14 5.68
CA ASP A 28 -9.48 -5.55 5.33
C ASP A 28 -8.15 -6.30 5.44
N SER A 29 -7.87 -6.81 6.65
CA SER A 29 -6.62 -7.50 6.94
C SER A 29 -6.46 -8.84 6.22
N GLU A 30 -7.55 -9.47 5.77
CA GLU A 30 -7.49 -10.73 5.01
C GLU A 30 -7.06 -10.47 3.56
N SER A 31 -7.67 -9.46 2.92
CA SER A 31 -7.22 -9.02 1.59
C SER A 31 -5.78 -8.51 1.60
N LEU A 32 -5.37 -7.78 2.65
CA LEU A 32 -3.97 -7.40 2.82
C LEU A 32 -3.06 -8.62 2.97
N ASP A 33 -3.44 -9.63 3.75
CA ASP A 33 -2.63 -10.84 3.93
C ASP A 33 -2.38 -11.58 2.59
N ALA A 34 -3.39 -11.62 1.71
CA ALA A 34 -3.24 -12.18 0.38
C ALA A 34 -2.26 -11.37 -0.50
N LEU A 35 -2.36 -10.04 -0.45
CA LEU A 35 -1.57 -9.12 -1.28
C LEU A 35 -0.12 -8.93 -0.82
N LEU A 36 0.16 -9.05 0.47
CA LEU A 36 1.50 -8.88 1.02
C LEU A 36 2.30 -10.19 0.93
N ALA A 37 3.54 -10.11 0.47
CA ALA A 37 4.47 -11.24 0.44
C ALA A 37 4.85 -11.68 1.85
N ASP A 38 5.23 -12.95 2.03
CA ASP A 38 5.52 -13.48 3.37
C ASP A 38 6.79 -12.86 3.99
N ASP A 39 7.73 -12.42 3.16
CA ASP A 39 8.92 -11.65 3.52
C ASP A 39 8.72 -10.13 3.47
N PHE A 40 7.47 -9.66 3.51
CA PHE A 40 7.16 -8.24 3.40
C PHE A 40 7.82 -7.39 4.48
N LEU A 41 8.36 -6.23 4.05
CA LEU A 41 8.91 -5.19 4.93
C LEU A 41 8.21 -3.85 4.70
N GLY A 42 7.49 -3.38 5.72
CA GLY A 42 6.82 -2.08 5.73
C GLY A 42 7.56 -1.04 6.56
N ILE A 43 7.69 0.18 6.05
CA ILE A 43 8.26 1.33 6.75
C ILE A 43 7.22 2.45 6.73
N GLY A 44 6.71 2.79 7.91
CA GLY A 44 5.75 3.89 8.06
C GLY A 44 6.42 5.27 8.10
N PRO A 45 5.64 6.36 8.22
CA PRO A 45 6.17 7.73 8.19
C PRO A 45 7.18 8.08 9.29
N MET A 46 7.25 7.26 10.33
CA MET A 46 8.14 7.42 11.48
C MET A 46 9.44 6.62 11.31
N GLY A 47 9.61 5.92 10.19
CA GLY A 47 10.84 5.17 9.87
C GLY A 47 10.96 3.79 10.53
N TRP A 48 10.00 3.37 11.36
CA TRP A 48 10.03 2.04 11.97
C TRP A 48 9.70 0.94 10.95
N MET A 49 10.55 -0.09 10.95
CA MET A 49 10.34 -1.31 10.19
C MET A 49 9.27 -2.19 10.82
N ARG A 50 8.43 -2.79 9.97
CA ARG A 50 7.35 -3.71 10.35
C ARG A 50 7.37 -4.93 9.44
N THR A 51 7.25 -6.10 10.06
CA THR A 51 6.95 -7.36 9.37
C THR A 51 5.51 -7.36 8.84
N LYS A 52 5.19 -8.31 7.96
CA LYS A 52 3.81 -8.57 7.50
C LYS A 52 2.83 -8.67 8.68
N ALA A 53 3.12 -9.51 9.67
CA ALA A 53 2.25 -9.70 10.84
C ALA A 53 1.98 -8.37 11.58
N GLN A 54 3.03 -7.58 11.84
CA GLN A 54 2.89 -6.28 12.51
C GLN A 54 2.16 -5.22 11.67
N TRP A 55 2.21 -5.35 10.34
CA TRP A 55 1.47 -4.47 9.44
C TRP A 55 -0.02 -4.81 9.42
N LEU A 56 -0.37 -6.11 9.46
CA LEU A 56 -1.75 -6.58 9.51
C LEU A 56 -2.40 -6.32 10.87
N ASP A 57 -1.64 -6.52 11.96
CA ASP A 57 -2.14 -6.35 13.32
C ASP A 57 -2.67 -4.94 13.60
N LYS A 58 -2.09 -3.91 12.95
CA LYS A 58 -2.56 -2.52 13.10
C LYS A 58 -4.04 -2.36 12.71
N TYR A 59 -4.53 -3.20 11.79
CA TYR A 59 -5.94 -3.25 11.38
C TYR A 59 -6.76 -4.23 12.21
N ARG A 60 -6.21 -5.42 12.49
CA ARG A 60 -6.92 -6.45 13.29
C ARG A 60 -7.27 -5.98 14.69
N THR A 61 -6.41 -5.19 15.33
CA THR A 61 -6.68 -4.63 16.65
C THR A 61 -7.62 -3.42 16.60
N GLY A 62 -8.01 -2.94 15.42
CA GLY A 62 -8.74 -1.69 15.23
C GLY A 62 -7.95 -0.44 15.62
N ALA A 63 -6.63 -0.56 15.82
CA ALA A 63 -5.79 0.58 16.21
C ALA A 63 -5.76 1.62 15.09
N VAL A 64 -5.64 1.18 13.84
CA VAL A 64 -5.71 2.05 12.66
C VAL A 64 -7.12 2.01 12.07
N ARG A 65 -7.69 3.20 11.87
CA ARG A 65 -8.95 3.39 11.17
C ARG A 65 -8.78 4.51 10.15
N ASN A 66 -8.98 4.19 8.88
CA ASN A 66 -8.92 5.15 7.79
C ASN A 66 -10.34 5.61 7.44
N ASP A 67 -10.57 6.92 7.48
CA ASP A 67 -11.80 7.56 7.00
C ASP A 67 -11.71 7.88 5.50
N ALA A 68 -10.49 8.13 5.01
CA ALA A 68 -10.18 8.28 3.60
C ALA A 68 -8.75 7.79 3.33
N PHE A 69 -8.57 7.08 2.20
CA PHE A 69 -7.28 6.60 1.75
C PHE A 69 -7.26 6.57 0.22
N GLU A 70 -6.86 7.68 -0.37
CA GLU A 70 -6.87 7.89 -1.82
C GLU A 70 -5.45 7.90 -2.38
N LEU A 71 -5.27 7.32 -3.57
CA LEU A 71 -4.03 7.38 -4.31
C LEU A 71 -4.20 8.19 -5.59
N SER A 72 -3.17 8.95 -5.92
CA SER A 72 -3.05 9.68 -7.18
C SER A 72 -1.59 9.68 -7.64
N ASP A 73 -1.33 10.18 -8.86
CA ASP A 73 0.04 10.31 -9.38
C ASP A 73 0.83 8.99 -9.33
N LEU A 74 0.23 7.89 -9.83
CA LEU A 74 0.87 6.58 -9.84
C LEU A 74 1.95 6.53 -10.94
N HIS A 75 3.20 6.33 -10.53
CA HIS A 75 4.35 6.08 -11.39
C HIS A 75 4.80 4.63 -11.23
N CYS A 76 4.76 3.85 -12.31
CA CYS A 76 5.25 2.48 -12.33
C CYS A 76 6.57 2.40 -13.08
N ARG A 77 7.62 1.91 -12.42
CA ARG A 77 8.96 1.71 -13.01
C ARG A 77 9.36 0.23 -12.91
N PRO A 78 9.47 -0.49 -14.04
CA PRO A 78 9.98 -1.86 -14.04
C PRO A 78 11.42 -1.94 -13.52
N LEU A 79 11.71 -2.98 -12.74
CA LEU A 79 13.00 -3.31 -12.12
C LEU A 79 13.26 -4.82 -12.25
N GLY A 80 13.56 -5.29 -13.47
CA GLY A 80 13.74 -6.71 -13.73
C GLY A 80 12.44 -7.48 -13.48
N SER A 81 12.44 -8.39 -12.49
CA SER A 81 11.26 -9.19 -12.11
C SER A 81 10.31 -8.49 -11.13
N ALA A 82 10.58 -7.23 -10.79
CA ALA A 82 9.76 -6.42 -9.90
C ALA A 82 9.35 -5.11 -10.58
N THR A 83 8.38 -4.42 -10.01
CA THR A 83 8.01 -3.05 -10.38
C THR A 83 8.03 -2.19 -9.13
N LEU A 84 8.74 -1.06 -9.20
CA LEU A 84 8.61 0.02 -8.22
C LEU A 84 7.38 0.84 -8.60
N VAL A 85 6.42 0.94 -7.69
CA VAL A 85 5.29 1.85 -7.80
C VAL A 85 5.52 3.00 -6.83
N VAL A 86 5.41 4.22 -7.31
CA VAL A 86 5.43 5.44 -6.48
C VAL A 86 4.09 6.13 -6.64
N ALA A 87 3.44 6.47 -5.54
CA ALA A 87 2.14 7.13 -5.55
C ALA A 87 2.07 8.26 -4.54
N HIS A 88 1.33 9.31 -4.88
CA HIS A 88 0.85 10.28 -3.91
C HIS A 88 -0.35 9.69 -3.16
N GLN A 89 -0.43 9.93 -1.86
CA GLN A 89 -1.49 9.40 -1.00
C GLN A 89 -2.05 10.50 -0.10
N SER A 90 -3.38 10.67 -0.14
CA SER A 90 -4.12 11.55 0.77
C SER A 90 -4.87 10.70 1.78
N GLN A 91 -4.62 10.96 3.08
CA GLN A 91 -5.21 10.22 4.18
C GLN A 91 -6.05 11.11 5.09
N ARG A 92 -7.16 10.55 5.58
CA ARG A 92 -7.75 10.94 6.87
C ARG A 92 -7.98 9.71 7.72
N GLY A 93 -7.64 9.78 8.99
CA GLY A 93 -7.80 8.66 9.89
C GLY A 93 -7.10 8.84 11.22
N VAL A 94 -7.06 7.75 11.98
CA VAL A 94 -6.44 7.70 13.31
C VAL A 94 -5.62 6.44 13.48
N ASN A 95 -4.62 6.51 14.37
CA ASN A 95 -3.93 5.37 14.95
C ASN A 95 -3.97 5.49 16.48
N GLY A 96 -4.84 4.72 17.13
CA GLY A 96 -5.22 4.95 18.52
C GLY A 96 -5.86 6.32 18.67
N SER A 97 -5.30 7.17 19.54
CA SER A 97 -5.74 8.56 19.71
C SER A 97 -5.00 9.57 18.81
N ALA A 98 -4.01 9.13 18.03
CA ALA A 98 -3.20 10.01 17.19
C ALA A 98 -3.88 10.22 15.84
N ASP A 99 -4.02 11.49 15.42
CA ASP A 99 -4.43 11.84 14.06
C ASP A 99 -3.34 11.44 13.06
N THR A 100 -3.75 10.71 12.02
CA THR A 100 -2.86 10.27 10.94
C THR A 100 -3.17 10.96 9.61
N SER A 101 -3.96 12.03 9.63
CA SER A 101 -4.36 12.77 8.43
C SER A 101 -3.18 13.54 7.80
N GLY A 102 -3.15 13.57 6.47
CA GLY A 102 -2.14 14.29 5.72
C GLY A 102 -1.85 13.70 4.35
N GLU A 103 -0.81 14.26 3.72
CA GLU A 103 -0.33 13.85 2.41
C GLU A 103 0.98 13.08 2.55
N PHE A 104 1.11 12.00 1.78
CA PHE A 104 2.22 11.06 1.86
C PHE A 104 2.69 10.62 0.47
N ARG A 105 3.96 10.23 0.40
CA ARG A 105 4.54 9.55 -0.76
C ARG A 105 4.74 8.09 -0.39
N PHE A 106 4.07 7.21 -1.13
CA PHE A 106 4.25 5.77 -1.01
C PHE A 106 5.19 5.28 -2.09
N SER A 107 6.10 4.37 -1.70
CA SER A 107 6.85 3.53 -2.62
C SER A 107 6.53 2.08 -2.31
N LEU A 108 6.03 1.33 -3.30
CA LEU A 108 5.72 -0.08 -3.20
C LEU A 108 6.65 -0.85 -4.14
N THR A 109 7.18 -1.98 -3.68
CA THR A 109 7.84 -2.94 -4.56
C THR A 109 6.91 -4.11 -4.81
N VAL A 110 6.44 -4.27 -6.04
CA VAL A 110 5.56 -5.37 -6.46
C VAL A 110 6.38 -6.41 -7.22
N ALA A 111 6.28 -7.68 -6.85
CA ALA A 111 6.95 -8.77 -7.57
C ALA A 111 5.98 -9.96 -7.71
N GLY A 112 5.74 -10.40 -8.94
CA GLY A 112 4.62 -11.30 -9.24
C GLY A 112 3.29 -10.65 -8.85
N GLU A 113 2.49 -11.36 -8.05
CA GLU A 113 1.16 -10.90 -7.60
C GLU A 113 1.17 -10.30 -6.17
N ARG A 114 2.36 -10.03 -5.60
CA ARG A 114 2.50 -9.63 -4.20
C ARG A 114 3.36 -8.39 -4.01
N ILE A 115 3.01 -7.59 -3.00
CA ILE A 115 3.78 -6.45 -2.52
C ILE A 115 4.83 -6.97 -1.55
N ARG A 116 6.10 -6.69 -1.85
CA ARG A 116 7.29 -7.09 -1.05
C ARG A 116 7.71 -6.02 -0.07
N SER A 117 7.48 -4.75 -0.39
CA SER A 117 7.80 -3.67 0.54
C SER A 117 6.92 -2.45 0.32
N ILE A 118 6.73 -1.70 1.40
CA ILE A 118 6.13 -0.37 1.41
C ILE A 118 7.05 0.57 2.17
N HIS A 119 7.31 1.76 1.62
CA HIS A 119 7.90 2.87 2.35
C HIS A 119 6.97 4.08 2.24
N VAL A 120 6.71 4.73 3.37
CA VAL A 120 5.85 5.91 3.47
C VAL A 120 6.65 7.10 3.99
N THR A 121 6.62 8.21 3.27
CA THR A 121 7.17 9.49 3.74
C THR A 121 6.06 10.52 3.78
N ARG A 122 6.00 11.34 4.83
CA ARG A 122 5.08 12.49 4.86
C ARG A 122 5.54 13.54 3.86
N ILE A 123 4.63 14.04 3.04
CA ILE A 123 4.89 15.18 2.16
C ILE A 123 4.73 16.44 3.00
N ILE A 124 5.83 17.18 3.14
CA ILE A 124 5.82 18.51 3.75
C ILE A 124 5.90 19.50 2.60
N PRO A 125 4.88 20.35 2.39
CA PRO A 125 4.93 21.38 1.36
C PRO A 125 6.18 22.25 1.53
N PRO A 126 6.79 22.72 0.43
CA PRO A 126 7.86 23.71 0.52
C PRO A 126 7.37 24.94 1.30
N ARG A 127 8.24 25.49 2.13
CA ARG A 127 8.01 26.75 2.85
C ARG A 127 8.23 27.95 1.95
#